data_AF-A0AAJ5NSQ6-F1
#
_entry.id   AF-A0AAJ5NSQ6-F1
#
_cell.length_a   1.000
_cell.length_b   1.000
_cell.length_c   1.000
_cell.angle_alpha   90.00
_cell.angle_beta   90.00
_cell.angle_gamma   90.00
#
_symmetry.space_group_name_H-M   'P 1'
#
loop_
_entity.id
_entity.type
_entity.pdbx_description
1 polymer ?
#
loop_
_entity_poly.entity_id
_entity_poly.type
_entity_poly.pdbx_seq_one_letter_code
_entity_poly.pdbx_strand_id
1 'polypeptide(L)'
;MSYKNNDQKYFISQYFDFIKKLNRPIKPYSELQIREYAKNYQVLLKNNIRNKIWFWQRHHIDEIHTSGAILMANKEVYDKGLTVIVSWKEHAFLHYLIVNAETTSPNFGFLMMINFEIWDEVARDFCKKYNIKYVPNWHTKFSGLENNLE
;
A
#
# COMPACT_ATOMS: atom_id res chain seq x y z
N MET A 1 -28.24 2.26 -6.25
CA MET A 1 -27.02 1.50 -6.66
C MET A 1 -26.25 2.32 -7.69
N SER A 2 -25.11 2.96 -7.38
CA SER A 2 -24.17 3.41 -8.45
C SER A 2 -22.82 3.98 -7.96
N TYR A 3 -22.76 4.72 -6.85
CA TYR A 3 -21.53 5.47 -6.51
C TYR A 3 -20.33 4.63 -6.05
N LYS A 4 -20.55 3.57 -5.25
CA LYS A 4 -19.45 2.70 -4.77
C LYS A 4 -18.65 2.04 -5.89
N ASN A 5 -19.31 1.66 -6.99
CA ASN A 5 -18.67 0.94 -8.10
C ASN A 5 -17.75 1.87 -8.92
N ASN A 6 -18.05 3.18 -8.98
CA ASN A 6 -17.23 4.14 -9.70
C ASN A 6 -15.96 4.52 -8.93
N ASP A 7 -16.05 4.79 -7.63
CA ASP A 7 -14.86 5.11 -6.82
C ASP A 7 -13.93 3.89 -6.72
N GLN A 8 -14.46 2.68 -6.51
CA GLN A 8 -13.66 1.45 -6.53
C GLN A 8 -12.87 1.29 -7.83
N LYS A 9 -13.54 1.35 -8.99
CA LYS A 9 -12.87 1.24 -10.30
C LYS A 9 -11.85 2.35 -10.51
N TYR A 10 -12.16 3.57 -10.06
CA TYR A 10 -11.24 4.70 -10.13
C TYR A 10 -9.95 4.43 -9.36
N PHE A 11 -10.03 4.02 -8.09
CA PHE A 11 -8.83 3.79 -7.26
C PHE A 11 -8.02 2.58 -7.73
N ILE A 12 -8.67 1.52 -8.23
CA ILE A 12 -7.97 0.40 -8.89
C ILE A 12 -7.21 0.90 -10.12
N SER A 13 -7.83 1.73 -10.97
CA SER A 13 -7.15 2.30 -12.14
C SER A 13 -5.95 3.16 -11.73
N GLN A 14 -6.12 4.04 -10.73
CA GLN A 14 -5.04 4.89 -10.25
C GLN A 14 -3.89 4.09 -9.63
N TYR A 15 -4.18 2.96 -9.00
CA TYR A 15 -3.18 2.04 -8.46
C TYR A 15 -2.27 1.49 -9.57
N PHE A 16 -2.83 0.94 -10.64
CA PHE A 16 -2.03 0.42 -11.75
C PHE A 16 -1.34 1.53 -12.55
N ASP A 17 -2.00 2.68 -12.75
CA ASP A 17 -1.39 3.85 -13.38
C ASP A 17 -0.18 4.36 -12.60
N PHE A 18 -0.27 4.39 -11.28
CA PHE A 18 0.84 4.79 -10.42
C PHE A 18 2.00 3.79 -10.52
N ILE A 19 1.76 2.49 -10.45
CA ILE A 19 2.80 1.46 -10.64
C ILE A 19 3.48 1.61 -12.00
N LYS A 20 2.71 1.83 -13.07
CA LYS A 20 3.25 2.06 -14.41
C LYS A 20 4.16 3.30 -14.47
N LYS A 21 3.77 4.39 -13.81
CA LYS A 21 4.57 5.63 -13.72
C LYS A 21 5.87 5.47 -12.94
N LEU A 22 5.97 4.49 -12.04
CA LEU A 22 7.24 4.18 -11.35
C LEU A 22 8.30 3.69 -12.34
N ASN A 23 7.89 3.01 -13.42
CA ASN A 23 8.76 2.42 -14.44
C ASN A 23 9.88 1.56 -13.81
N ARG A 24 9.49 0.66 -12.89
CA ARG A 24 10.40 -0.21 -12.14
C ARG A 24 10.20 -1.68 -12.51
N PRO A 25 11.21 -2.53 -12.28
CA PRO A 25 11.09 -3.97 -12.50
C PRO A 25 9.92 -4.55 -11.72
N ILE A 26 9.12 -5.35 -12.42
CA ILE A 26 8.06 -6.18 -11.85
C ILE A 26 8.47 -7.64 -12.08
N LYS A 27 8.61 -8.39 -10.99
CA LYS A 27 9.04 -9.80 -10.99
C LYS A 27 8.34 -10.55 -9.85
N PRO A 28 8.34 -11.90 -9.86
CA PRO A 28 7.98 -12.68 -8.68
C PRO A 28 8.75 -12.23 -7.44
N TYR A 29 8.10 -12.25 -6.27
CA TYR A 29 8.70 -11.79 -5.01
C TYR A 29 10.04 -12.48 -4.70
N SER A 30 10.12 -13.79 -4.93
CA SER A 30 11.33 -14.60 -4.71
C SER A 30 12.51 -14.14 -5.58
N GLU A 31 12.22 -13.63 -6.77
CA GLU A 31 13.21 -13.20 -7.76
C GLU A 31 13.56 -11.71 -7.63
N LEU A 32 12.71 -10.91 -6.99
CA LEU A 32 12.92 -9.48 -6.86
C LEU A 32 13.74 -9.17 -5.60
N GLN A 33 15.04 -8.97 -5.80
CA GLN A 33 15.99 -8.69 -4.72
C GLN A 33 16.35 -7.19 -4.68
N ILE A 34 16.02 -6.49 -3.58
CA ILE A 34 16.23 -5.03 -3.46
C ILE A 34 17.70 -4.63 -3.75
N ARG A 35 18.65 -5.43 -3.26
CA ARG A 35 20.10 -5.18 -3.41
C ARG A 35 20.59 -5.09 -4.85
N GLU A 36 19.86 -5.66 -5.81
CA GLU A 36 20.18 -5.59 -7.24
C GLU A 36 19.86 -4.22 -7.85
N TYR A 37 19.01 -3.43 -7.18
CA TYR A 37 18.47 -2.17 -7.70
C TYR A 37 18.83 -0.96 -6.83
N ALA A 38 19.03 -1.17 -5.53
CA ALA A 38 19.41 -0.09 -4.62
C ALA A 38 20.09 -0.59 -3.34
N LYS A 39 20.97 0.24 -2.78
CA LYS A 39 21.44 0.07 -1.39
C LYS A 39 20.32 0.46 -0.44
N ASN A 40 19.87 -0.47 0.39
CA ASN A 40 18.80 -0.23 1.35
C ASN A 40 19.33 0.37 2.66
N TYR A 41 18.49 1.15 3.32
CA TYR A 41 18.79 1.79 4.61
C TYR A 41 17.50 1.97 5.41
N GLN A 42 17.63 2.19 6.71
CA GLN A 42 16.50 2.43 7.58
C GLN A 42 16.25 3.93 7.76
N VAL A 43 14.97 4.31 7.80
CA VAL A 43 14.50 5.67 8.06
C VAL A 43 13.81 5.72 9.40
N LEU A 44 14.09 6.78 10.16
CA LEU A 44 13.38 7.13 11.39
C LEU A 44 12.18 8.00 11.02
N LEU A 45 10.99 7.58 11.43
CA LEU A 45 9.79 8.39 11.27
C LEU A 45 9.72 9.42 12.39
N LYS A 46 9.53 10.70 12.03
CA LYS A 46 9.28 11.76 13.01
C LYS A 46 8.02 11.37 13.81
N ASN A 47 8.03 11.59 15.12
CA ASN A 47 6.97 11.23 16.07
C ASN A 47 6.84 9.72 16.40
N ASN A 48 7.74 8.85 15.91
CA ASN A 48 7.80 7.46 16.37
C ASN A 48 9.27 6.98 16.51
N ILE A 49 9.93 7.45 17.56
CA ILE A 49 11.38 7.27 17.83
C ILE A 49 11.79 5.79 17.88
N ARG A 50 10.84 4.85 18.10
CA ARG A 50 11.11 3.42 18.22
C ARG A 50 10.92 2.63 16.92
N ASN A 51 10.22 3.17 15.92
CA ASN A 51 9.94 2.44 14.69
C ASN A 51 10.85 2.93 13.56
N LYS A 52 11.82 2.08 13.22
CA LYS A 52 12.63 2.21 12.01
C LYS A 52 11.96 1.42 10.89
N ILE A 53 11.86 2.00 9.71
CA ILE A 53 11.35 1.32 8.52
C ILE A 53 12.43 1.23 7.45
N TRP A 54 12.45 0.15 6.68
CA TRP A 54 13.31 0.08 5.50
C TRP A 54 12.85 1.08 4.45
N PHE A 55 13.79 1.83 3.86
CA PHE A 55 13.47 2.81 2.82
C PHE A 55 12.94 2.12 1.58
N TRP A 56 13.70 1.17 1.03
CA TRP A 56 13.26 0.34 -0.09
C TRP A 56 12.53 -0.89 0.44
N GLN A 57 11.38 -1.16 -0.17
CA GLN A 57 10.44 -2.19 0.22
C GLN A 57 9.95 -2.91 -1.05
N ARG A 58 9.32 -4.05 -0.86
CA ARG A 58 8.67 -4.83 -1.91
C ARG A 58 7.18 -4.79 -1.65
N HIS A 59 6.41 -4.49 -2.69
CA HIS A 59 4.96 -4.46 -2.65
C HIS A 59 4.40 -5.46 -3.63
N HIS A 60 3.54 -6.36 -3.14
CA HIS A 60 2.80 -7.31 -3.96
C HIS A 60 1.67 -6.60 -4.69
N ILE A 61 1.67 -6.68 -6.02
CA ILE A 61 0.70 -5.96 -6.86
C ILE A 61 -0.72 -6.49 -6.63
N ASP A 62 -0.85 -7.76 -6.28
CA ASP A 62 -2.14 -8.44 -6.07
C ASP A 62 -2.85 -8.01 -4.78
N GLU A 63 -2.20 -7.23 -3.90
CA GLU A 63 -2.81 -6.74 -2.65
C GLU A 63 -4.01 -5.80 -2.87
N ILE A 64 -4.17 -5.27 -4.09
CA ILE A 64 -5.38 -4.54 -4.50
C ILE A 64 -6.60 -5.47 -4.69
N HIS A 65 -6.41 -6.79 -4.74
CA HIS A 65 -7.49 -7.77 -4.94
C HIS A 65 -7.60 -8.79 -3.81
N THR A 66 -6.57 -8.93 -2.96
CA THR A 66 -6.58 -9.78 -1.78
C THR A 66 -5.84 -9.11 -0.62
N SER A 67 -6.16 -9.44 0.63
CA SER A 67 -5.39 -8.89 1.76
C SER A 67 -3.97 -9.48 1.78
N GLY A 68 -3.00 -8.68 2.23
CA GLY A 68 -1.61 -9.15 2.37
C GLY A 68 -1.49 -10.32 3.36
N ALA A 69 -2.35 -10.36 4.38
CA ALA A 69 -2.42 -11.47 5.34
C ALA A 69 -2.82 -12.80 4.67
N ILE A 70 -3.76 -12.77 3.73
CA ILE A 70 -4.17 -13.96 2.96
C ILE A 70 -3.03 -14.41 2.04
N LEU A 71 -2.35 -13.47 1.38
CA LEU A 71 -1.18 -13.79 0.56
C LEU A 71 -0.09 -14.48 1.40
N MET A 72 0.24 -13.92 2.56
CA MET A 72 1.26 -14.49 3.45
C MET A 72 0.89 -15.87 4.01
N ALA A 73 -0.39 -16.20 4.14
CA ALA A 73 -0.84 -17.51 4.57
C ALA A 73 -0.51 -18.62 3.56
N ASN A 74 -0.37 -18.28 2.27
CA ASN A 74 0.07 -19.21 1.24
C ASN A 74 1.45 -18.80 0.70
N LYS A 75 2.49 -19.40 1.26
CA LYS A 75 3.89 -19.11 0.91
C LYS A 75 4.19 -19.24 -0.58
N GLU A 76 3.62 -20.24 -1.27
CA GLU A 76 3.87 -20.44 -2.70
C GLU A 76 3.28 -19.29 -3.53
N VAL A 77 2.05 -18.87 -3.22
CA VAL A 77 1.41 -17.72 -3.87
C VAL A 77 2.17 -16.43 -3.56
N TYR A 78 2.59 -16.26 -2.30
CA TYR A 78 3.39 -15.12 -1.88
C TYR A 78 4.71 -15.03 -2.66
N ASP A 79 5.46 -16.14 -2.77
CA ASP A 79 6.78 -16.16 -3.40
C ASP A 79 6.68 -15.92 -4.93
N LYS A 80 5.63 -16.44 -5.57
CA LYS A 80 5.40 -16.31 -7.02
C LYS A 80 4.68 -15.01 -7.43
N GLY A 81 4.03 -14.34 -6.48
CA GLY A 81 3.23 -13.13 -6.73
C GLY A 81 4.05 -11.99 -7.32
N LEU A 82 3.47 -11.27 -8.29
CA LEU A 82 4.14 -10.16 -8.94
C LEU A 82 4.35 -9.01 -7.95
N THR A 83 5.58 -8.53 -7.91
CA THR A 83 6.04 -7.56 -6.91
C THR A 83 6.79 -6.42 -7.60
N VAL A 84 6.70 -5.23 -7.01
CA VAL A 84 7.46 -4.05 -7.43
C VAL A 84 8.29 -3.49 -6.26
N ILE A 85 9.47 -2.94 -6.55
CA ILE A 85 10.27 -2.22 -5.56
C ILE A 85 9.75 -0.79 -5.40
N VAL A 86 9.50 -0.41 -4.15
CA VAL A 86 8.96 0.90 -3.79
C VAL A 86 9.72 1.49 -2.63
N SER A 87 9.81 2.82 -2.58
CA SER A 87 10.17 3.51 -1.34
C SER A 87 9.02 3.39 -0.35
N TRP A 88 9.30 3.55 0.94
CA TRP A 88 8.28 3.46 1.98
C TRP A 88 7.10 4.42 1.78
N LYS A 89 7.35 5.62 1.24
CA LYS A 89 6.29 6.60 0.94
C LYS A 89 5.41 6.14 -0.21
N GLU A 90 6.02 5.57 -1.25
CA GLU A 90 5.27 5.01 -2.38
C GLU A 90 4.48 3.78 -1.94
N HIS A 91 5.03 2.96 -1.05
CA HIS A 91 4.32 1.82 -0.46
C HIS A 91 3.11 2.30 0.36
N ALA A 92 3.29 3.32 1.20
CA ALA A 92 2.18 3.94 1.92
C ALA A 92 1.10 4.46 0.97
N PHE A 93 1.52 5.11 -0.12
CA PHE A 93 0.57 5.61 -1.10
C PHE A 93 -0.20 4.49 -1.82
N LEU A 94 0.47 3.39 -2.18
CA LEU A 94 -0.17 2.21 -2.76
C LEU A 94 -1.24 1.63 -1.82
N HIS A 95 -0.93 1.50 -0.53
CA HIS A 95 -1.93 1.05 0.45
C HIS A 95 -3.06 2.06 0.66
N TYR A 96 -2.82 3.37 0.54
CA TYR A 96 -3.88 4.37 0.56
C TYR A 96 -4.87 4.13 -0.60
N LEU A 97 -4.37 3.81 -1.80
CA LEU A 97 -5.22 3.47 -2.95
C LEU A 97 -6.01 2.18 -2.70
N ILE A 98 -5.39 1.15 -2.10
CA ILE A 98 -6.06 -0.10 -1.73
C ILE A 98 -7.21 0.17 -0.74
N VAL A 99 -6.96 0.95 0.31
CA VAL A 99 -7.98 1.29 1.30
C VAL A 99 -9.17 2.00 0.66
N ASN A 100 -8.92 2.91 -0.29
CA ASN A 100 -9.99 3.63 -0.97
C ASN A 100 -10.67 2.82 -2.08
N ALA A 101 -10.03 1.76 -2.58
CA ALA A 101 -10.65 0.82 -3.49
C ALA A 101 -11.69 -0.07 -2.78
N GLU A 102 -11.60 -0.26 -1.46
CA GLU A 102 -12.50 -1.10 -0.65
C GLU A 102 -12.63 -2.54 -1.20
N THR A 103 -11.60 -3.03 -1.88
CA THR A 103 -11.58 -4.37 -2.49
C THR A 103 -11.20 -5.48 -1.52
N THR A 104 -10.52 -5.13 -0.43
CA THR A 104 -9.97 -6.08 0.53
C THR A 104 -10.18 -5.54 1.95
N SER A 105 -10.24 -6.44 2.94
CA SER A 105 -10.24 -6.02 4.34
C SER A 105 -8.96 -5.22 4.64
N PRO A 106 -9.02 -4.20 5.51
CA PRO A 106 -7.94 -3.27 5.70
C PRO A 106 -6.62 -3.97 6.07
N ASN A 107 -5.55 -3.62 5.37
CA ASN A 107 -4.21 -4.16 5.58
C ASN A 107 -3.62 -3.65 6.90
N PHE A 108 -4.00 -4.28 8.02
CA PHE A 108 -3.46 -3.98 9.36
C PHE A 108 -1.93 -4.08 9.44
N GLY A 109 -1.32 -4.91 8.59
CA GLY A 109 0.14 -5.04 8.52
C GLY A 109 0.86 -3.71 8.21
N PHE A 110 0.24 -2.81 7.44
CA PHE A 110 0.83 -1.51 7.14
C PHE A 110 0.69 -0.51 8.30
N LEU A 111 -0.38 -0.62 9.12
CA LEU A 111 -0.55 0.17 10.34
C LEU A 111 0.53 -0.11 11.39
N MET A 112 1.17 -1.28 11.34
CA MET A 112 2.31 -1.58 12.21
C MET A 112 3.56 -0.76 11.85
N MET A 113 3.63 -0.17 10.66
CA MET A 113 4.81 0.55 10.17
C MET A 113 4.71 2.06 10.33
N ILE A 114 3.53 2.65 10.08
CA ILE A 114 3.34 4.12 10.09
C ILE A 114 2.04 4.50 10.81
N ASN A 115 2.03 5.66 11.47
CA ASN A 115 0.81 6.20 12.07
C ASN A 115 -0.07 6.90 11.01
N PHE A 116 -1.33 7.17 11.35
CA PHE A 116 -2.27 7.79 10.43
C PHE A 116 -1.88 9.21 10.00
N GLU A 117 -1.27 10.00 10.88
CA GLU A 117 -0.85 11.37 10.55
C GLU A 117 0.17 11.40 9.41
N ILE A 118 1.25 10.62 9.54
CA ILE A 118 2.30 10.51 8.52
C ILE A 118 1.74 9.89 7.24
N TRP A 119 0.85 8.91 7.36
CA TRP A 119 0.22 8.30 6.19
C TRP A 119 -0.63 9.34 5.43
N ASP A 120 -1.41 10.13 6.16
CA ASP A 120 -2.27 11.16 5.58
C ASP A 120 -1.46 12.24 4.85
N GLU A 121 -0.34 12.68 5.44
CA GLU A 121 0.61 13.60 4.79
C GLU A 121 1.12 13.03 3.47
N VAL A 122 1.59 11.78 3.47
CA VAL A 122 2.05 11.09 2.26
C VAL A 122 0.93 10.98 1.23
N ALA A 123 -0.28 10.63 1.66
CA ALA A 123 -1.43 10.51 0.78
C ALA A 123 -1.78 11.84 0.10
N ARG A 124 -1.79 12.95 0.85
CA ARG A 124 -2.03 14.30 0.30
C ARG A 124 -0.97 14.71 -0.71
N ASP A 125 0.30 14.50 -0.36
CA ASP A 125 1.44 14.84 -1.23
C ASP A 125 1.36 14.11 -2.57
N PHE A 126 1.14 12.79 -2.52
CA PHE A 126 1.07 11.97 -3.73
C PHE A 126 -0.23 12.23 -4.53
N CYS A 127 -1.37 12.41 -3.86
CA CYS A 127 -2.61 12.79 -4.54
C CYS A 127 -2.44 14.09 -5.33
N LYS A 128 -1.83 15.11 -4.72
CA LYS A 128 -1.50 16.37 -5.39
C LYS A 128 -0.52 16.17 -6.54
N LYS A 129 0.58 15.45 -6.30
CA LYS A 129 1.66 15.25 -7.28
C LYS A 129 1.19 14.50 -8.54
N TYR A 130 0.31 13.50 -8.38
CA TYR A 130 -0.13 12.64 -9.47
C TYR A 130 -1.53 12.98 -9.99
N ASN A 131 -2.12 14.08 -9.53
CA ASN A 131 -3.48 14.51 -9.86
C ASN A 131 -4.54 13.41 -9.58
N ILE A 132 -4.43 12.79 -8.41
CA ILE A 132 -5.36 11.76 -7.92
C ILE A 132 -6.29 12.39 -6.89
N LYS A 133 -7.57 12.01 -6.90
CA LYS A 133 -8.57 12.43 -5.91
C LYS A 133 -8.11 12.04 -4.51
N TYR A 134 -7.90 13.04 -3.66
CA TYR A 134 -7.70 12.85 -2.24
C TYR A 134 -9.05 12.63 -1.54
N VAL A 135 -9.12 11.64 -0.64
CA VAL A 135 -10.30 11.33 0.17
C VAL A 135 -10.02 11.71 1.62
N PRO A 136 -10.61 12.81 2.13
CA PRO A 136 -10.50 13.16 3.53
C PRO A 136 -11.04 12.05 4.43
N ASN A 137 -10.46 11.90 5.62
CA ASN A 137 -10.89 10.92 6.62
C ASN A 137 -10.90 9.46 6.10
N TRP A 138 -10.04 9.11 5.12
CA TRP A 138 -9.97 7.75 4.57
C TRP A 138 -9.70 6.68 5.63
N HIS A 139 -9.02 7.03 6.73
CA HIS A 139 -8.72 6.15 7.85
C HIS A 139 -9.97 5.67 8.60
N THR A 140 -11.12 6.34 8.47
CA THR A 140 -12.38 5.86 9.07
C THR A 140 -12.88 4.56 8.44
N LYS A 141 -12.36 4.17 7.27
CA LYS A 141 -12.62 2.86 6.67
C LYS A 141 -12.05 1.69 7.48
N PHE A 142 -11.18 1.97 8.45
CA PHE A 142 -10.73 0.99 9.46
C PHE A 142 -11.70 0.92 10.64
N SER A 143 -12.48 1.99 10.90
CA SER A 143 -13.46 2.10 11.97
C SER A 143 -14.77 1.43 11.56
N GLY A 144 -14.94 0.18 11.98
CA GLY A 144 -16.07 -0.69 11.59
C GLY A 144 -15.77 -2.18 11.67
N LEU A 145 -14.52 -2.56 11.94
CA LEU A 145 -14.12 -3.94 12.25
C LEU A 145 -14.23 -4.31 13.73
N GLU A 146 -14.37 -3.33 14.62
CA GLU A 146 -14.58 -3.56 16.06
C GLU A 146 -15.98 -4.16 16.35
N ASN A 147 -16.98 -3.92 15.49
CA ASN A 147 -18.35 -4.39 15.71
C ASN A 147 -18.71 -5.73 15.03
N ASN A 148 -17.76 -6.40 14.39
CA ASN A 148 -17.99 -7.71 13.73
C ASN A 148 -17.17 -8.84 14.38
N LEU A 149 -16.69 -8.63 15.60
CA LEU A 149 -16.03 -9.63 16.44
C LEU A 149 -16.84 -9.94 17.73
N GLU A 150 -18.13 -9.63 17.74
CA GLU A 150 -19.10 -10.18 18.71
C GLU A 150 -19.85 -11.38 18.14
#